data_AF-A0A927CGA8-F1
#
_entry.id   AF-A0A927CGA8-F1
#
_cell.length_a   1.000
_cell.length_b   1.000
_cell.length_c   1.000
_cell.angle_alpha   90.00
_cell.angle_beta   90.00
_cell.angle_gamma   90.00
#
_symmetry.space_group_name_H-M   'P 1'
#
loop_
_entity.id
_entity.type
_entity.pdbx_description
1 polymer ?
#
loop_
_entity_poly.entity_id
_entity_poly.type
_entity_poly.pdbx_seq_one_letter_code
_entity_poly.pdbx_strand_id
1 'polypeptide(L)'
;MVYRCRIELNEIAPKIWREFQFHPGVTFHQLHKIVQVVMGWENYHLYEFHVNGQVIGLPDSTFEHMEDREALNARKEIVQKHVHAVNTVFTYIYDLGDEWQHKVTLINIDTSTSDPAPLCLNGARSCPQEDAGGVWGHQHMMEVMRTPDHPERDRFTGWAREGFDPEHFSCEEVNQELGRQKDKLIPKSMVKPPVGKKPVKLTKSALNKHLKQLDSDQLIDLVKACYGASKDMEKFLAVRILGDEAVQSLFQEYRKKVEQEFFPERGHGKLRLQEAKHAISEFEKLTGSVQYSLELKLIYVENGVDFTLSYGDIDERFYYSMVSVYADIIAQVNEDETAELFDEFEERLEAVVSKTEGIGWGFHDRLVELYAEVQWIS
;
A
#
# COMPACT_ATOMS: atom_id res chain seq x y z
N MET A 1 -16.67 17.48 21.73
CA MET A 1 -16.11 18.36 20.70
C MET A 1 -15.87 17.55 19.44
N VAL A 2 -16.27 18.09 18.28
CA VAL A 2 -16.03 17.51 16.96
C VAL A 2 -15.47 18.57 16.01
N TYR A 3 -14.69 18.15 15.03
CA TYR A 3 -14.29 18.99 13.90
C TYR A 3 -15.27 18.77 12.77
N ARG A 4 -15.68 19.85 12.09
CA ARG A 4 -16.40 19.80 10.82
C ARG A 4 -15.46 20.25 9.72
N CYS A 5 -15.27 19.41 8.72
CA CYS A 5 -14.44 19.70 7.57
C CYS A 5 -15.27 19.71 6.29
N ARG A 6 -14.84 20.55 5.34
CA ARG A 6 -15.22 20.46 3.94
C ARG A 6 -14.04 19.87 3.17
N ILE A 7 -14.29 18.83 2.39
CA ILE A 7 -13.33 18.24 1.46
C ILE A 7 -13.83 18.48 0.04
N GLU A 8 -12.93 18.92 -0.84
CA GLU A 8 -13.21 19.15 -2.26
C GLU A 8 -12.16 18.43 -3.09
N LEU A 9 -12.59 17.67 -4.10
CA LEU A 9 -11.68 17.08 -5.08
C LEU A 9 -11.20 18.18 -6.04
N ASN A 10 -9.89 18.28 -6.22
CA ASN A 10 -9.29 19.31 -7.05
C ASN A 10 -9.48 19.01 -8.54
N GLU A 11 -9.37 20.05 -9.37
CA GLU A 11 -9.30 19.96 -10.85
C GLU A 11 -10.52 19.35 -11.57
N ILE A 12 -11.60 19.02 -10.85
CA ILE A 12 -12.86 18.55 -11.45
C ILE A 12 -13.96 19.60 -11.32
N ALA A 13 -14.65 19.85 -12.43
CA ALA A 13 -15.80 20.72 -12.53
C ALA A 13 -17.00 20.00 -13.18
N PRO A 14 -18.24 20.14 -12.67
CA PRO A 14 -18.63 20.75 -11.39
C PRO A 14 -17.93 20.14 -10.15
N LYS A 15 -17.87 20.85 -9.02
CA LYS A 15 -17.13 20.35 -7.85
C LYS A 15 -17.73 19.06 -7.28
N ILE A 16 -16.87 18.10 -6.96
CA ILE A 16 -17.19 16.95 -6.11
C ILE A 16 -16.70 17.29 -4.69
N TRP A 17 -17.59 17.20 -3.70
CA TRP A 17 -17.28 17.65 -2.34
C TRP A 17 -18.13 16.99 -1.26
N ARG A 18 -17.63 16.99 -0.02
CA ARG A 18 -18.36 16.56 1.19
C ARG A 18 -18.15 17.54 2.33
N GLU A 19 -19.17 17.70 3.15
CA GLU A 19 -19.07 18.25 4.49
C GLU A 19 -19.33 17.13 5.49
N PHE A 20 -18.41 16.95 6.43
CA PHE A 20 -18.48 15.87 7.40
C PHE A 20 -17.87 16.30 8.72
N GLN A 21 -18.27 15.62 9.79
CA GLN A 21 -17.71 15.81 11.11
C GLN A 21 -17.04 14.56 11.63
N PHE A 22 -16.09 14.72 12.56
CA PHE A 22 -15.41 13.63 13.23
C PHE A 22 -14.78 14.11 14.55
N HIS A 23 -14.39 13.16 15.40
CA HIS A 23 -13.70 13.49 16.64
C HIS A 23 -12.23 13.89 16.38
N PRO A 24 -11.74 15.03 16.88
CA PRO A 24 -10.40 15.55 16.53
C PRO A 24 -9.23 14.72 17.10
N GLY A 25 -9.49 13.91 18.13
CA GLY A 25 -8.54 12.94 18.69
C GLY A 25 -8.31 11.66 17.86
N VAL A 26 -8.80 11.58 16.62
CA VAL A 26 -8.48 10.48 15.71
C VAL A 26 -7.07 10.60 15.14
N THR A 27 -6.49 9.48 14.72
CA THR A 27 -5.24 9.49 13.95
C THR A 27 -5.47 9.93 12.50
N PHE A 28 -4.44 10.37 11.79
CA PHE A 28 -4.53 10.63 10.35
C PHE A 28 -4.92 9.39 9.54
N HIS A 29 -4.53 8.19 9.97
CA HIS A 29 -4.98 6.94 9.35
C HIS A 29 -6.48 6.70 9.54
N GLN A 30 -7.04 7.08 10.69
CA GLN A 30 -8.48 7.04 10.91
C GLN A 30 -9.21 8.12 10.11
N LEU A 31 -8.64 9.33 10.01
CA LEU A 31 -9.17 10.38 9.13
C LEU A 31 -9.21 9.91 7.68
N HIS A 32 -8.14 9.27 7.19
CA HIS A 32 -8.11 8.66 5.86
C HIS A 32 -9.28 7.67 5.68
N LYS A 33 -9.52 6.76 6.64
CA LYS A 33 -10.67 5.84 6.55
C LYS A 33 -12.02 6.54 6.53
N ILE A 34 -12.17 7.63 7.28
CA ILE A 34 -13.38 8.47 7.23
C ILE A 34 -13.52 9.09 5.83
N VAL A 35 -12.43 9.65 5.28
CA VAL A 35 -12.40 10.26 3.96
C VAL A 35 -12.77 9.24 2.87
N GLN A 36 -12.20 8.04 2.92
CA GLN A 36 -12.53 6.95 1.99
C GLN A 36 -14.03 6.65 1.97
N VAL A 37 -14.66 6.53 3.14
CA VAL A 37 -16.11 6.30 3.22
C VAL A 37 -16.92 7.48 2.70
N VAL A 38 -16.58 8.73 3.07
CA VAL A 38 -17.39 9.89 2.63
C VAL A 38 -17.19 10.19 1.15
N MET A 39 -16.02 9.91 0.58
CA MET A 39 -15.75 10.08 -0.84
C MET A 39 -16.24 8.88 -1.68
N GLY A 40 -16.46 7.72 -1.08
CA GLY A 40 -16.97 6.53 -1.76
C GLY A 40 -15.88 5.71 -2.45
N TRP A 41 -14.69 5.67 -1.87
CA TRP A 41 -13.54 4.89 -2.35
C TRP A 41 -13.33 3.60 -1.57
N GLU A 42 -12.54 2.70 -2.15
CA GLU A 42 -12.40 1.31 -1.72
C GLU A 42 -11.09 1.05 -0.94
N ASN A 43 -10.26 2.08 -0.79
CA ASN A 43 -9.04 2.05 0.01
C ASN A 43 -8.02 1.02 -0.49
N TYR A 44 -7.77 1.01 -1.80
CA TYR A 44 -6.78 0.16 -2.46
C TYR A 44 -5.39 0.77 -2.51
N HIS A 45 -5.29 2.10 -2.55
CA HIS A 45 -4.04 2.77 -2.86
C HIS A 45 -3.40 3.47 -1.66
N LEU A 46 -2.13 3.85 -1.83
CA LEU A 46 -1.43 4.70 -0.87
C LEU A 46 -2.07 6.08 -0.75
N TYR A 47 -1.79 6.73 0.37
CA TYR A 47 -2.27 8.07 0.65
C TYR A 47 -1.28 8.84 1.50
N GLU A 48 -1.36 10.16 1.42
CA GLU A 48 -0.65 11.06 2.31
C GLU A 48 -1.45 12.32 2.60
N PHE A 49 -1.14 12.96 3.73
CA PHE A 49 -1.64 14.28 4.10
C PHE A 49 -0.48 15.25 4.11
N HIS A 50 -0.70 16.45 3.56
CA HIS A 50 0.26 17.54 3.65
C HIS A 50 -0.33 18.63 4.55
N VAL A 51 0.23 18.77 5.75
CA VAL A 51 -0.27 19.68 6.79
C VAL A 51 0.88 20.50 7.35
N ASN A 52 0.81 21.83 7.26
CA ASN A 52 1.83 22.76 7.77
C ASN A 52 3.28 22.42 7.31
N GLY A 53 3.44 22.01 6.04
CA GLY A 53 4.75 21.62 5.48
C GLY A 53 5.23 20.22 5.89
N GLN A 54 4.44 19.47 6.65
CA GLN A 54 4.75 18.08 7.03
C GLN A 54 3.97 17.11 6.13
N VAL A 55 4.63 16.04 5.72
CA VAL A 55 3.99 14.90 5.05
C VAL A 55 3.63 13.85 6.10
N ILE A 56 2.39 13.37 6.09
CA ILE A 56 1.87 12.37 7.05
C ILE A 56 1.25 11.23 6.25
N GLY A 57 1.93 10.09 6.20
CA GLY A 57 1.56 8.91 5.40
C GLY A 57 1.72 7.62 6.18
N LEU A 58 1.43 6.47 5.55
CA LEU A 58 1.85 5.20 6.13
C LEU A 58 3.38 5.05 5.94
N PRO A 59 4.11 4.52 6.93
CA PRO A 59 5.50 4.14 6.71
C PRO A 59 5.50 3.06 5.63
N ASP A 60 6.28 3.29 4.58
CA ASP A 60 6.60 2.26 3.62
C ASP A 60 7.89 1.59 4.09
N SER A 61 7.82 0.30 4.39
CA SER A 61 8.99 -0.48 4.83
C SER A 61 10.08 -0.57 3.76
N THR A 62 9.78 -0.21 2.52
CA THR A 62 10.77 -0.11 1.43
C THR A 62 11.50 1.23 1.38
N PHE A 63 11.09 2.21 2.20
CA PHE A 63 11.67 3.56 2.27
C PHE A 63 12.25 3.86 3.66
N GLU A 64 12.35 2.88 4.56
CA GLU A 64 12.89 3.05 5.93
C GLU A 64 14.35 3.53 5.94
N HIS A 65 15.07 3.45 4.80
CA HIS A 65 16.48 3.79 4.68
C HIS A 65 16.80 4.98 3.75
N MET A 66 15.80 5.70 3.22
CA MET A 66 16.06 6.84 2.33
C MET A 66 15.66 8.17 2.99
N GLU A 67 16.66 8.87 3.52
CA GLU A 67 16.56 10.25 4.00
C GLU A 67 16.29 11.19 2.80
N ASP A 68 15.10 11.83 2.82
CA ASP A 68 14.85 13.21 2.33
C ASP A 68 13.37 13.62 2.46
N ARG A 69 12.46 12.70 2.84
CA ARG A 69 11.12 13.06 3.34
C ARG A 69 10.91 12.43 4.72
N GLU A 70 11.01 13.24 5.78
CA GLU A 70 10.53 12.85 7.12
C GLU A 70 8.98 12.73 7.09
N ALA A 71 8.46 11.66 6.51
CA ALA A 71 7.04 11.38 6.51
C ALA A 71 6.63 10.85 7.89
N LEU A 72 5.77 11.60 8.59
CA LEU A 72 5.25 11.18 9.88
C LEU A 72 4.27 10.02 9.72
N ASN A 73 4.29 9.09 10.67
CA ASN A 73 3.46 7.89 10.62
C ASN A 73 1.98 8.22 10.93
N ALA A 74 1.11 8.13 9.92
CA ALA A 74 -0.33 8.40 10.02
C ALA A 74 -1.07 7.52 11.05
N ARG A 75 -0.54 6.35 11.43
CA ARG A 75 -1.13 5.50 12.49
C ARG A 75 -0.83 6.02 13.90
N LYS A 76 0.12 6.95 14.05
CA LYS A 76 0.57 7.54 15.32
C LYS A 76 0.16 9.00 15.45
N GLU A 77 0.21 9.75 14.36
CA GLU A 77 -0.11 11.18 14.38
C GLU A 77 -1.62 11.45 14.53
N ILE A 78 -1.95 12.36 15.45
CA ILE A 78 -3.33 12.70 15.83
C ILE A 78 -3.72 14.03 15.19
N VAL A 79 -4.88 14.10 14.55
CA VAL A 79 -5.31 15.28 13.77
C VAL A 79 -5.26 16.58 14.58
N GLN A 80 -5.78 16.58 15.81
CA GLN A 80 -5.79 17.78 16.67
C GLN A 80 -4.40 18.30 17.08
N LYS A 81 -3.32 17.52 16.86
CA LYS A 81 -1.95 17.98 17.09
C LYS A 81 -1.39 18.83 15.95
N HIS A 82 -1.99 18.77 14.76
CA HIS A 82 -1.53 19.49 13.57
C HIS A 82 -2.56 20.51 13.06
N VAL A 83 -3.85 20.29 13.35
CA VAL A 83 -4.95 21.15 12.92
C VAL A 83 -5.63 21.75 14.15
N HIS A 84 -5.53 23.07 14.33
CA HIS A 84 -5.94 23.74 15.58
C HIS A 84 -7.00 24.82 15.41
N ALA A 85 -7.13 25.41 14.22
CA ALA A 85 -7.94 26.60 14.00
C ALA A 85 -8.94 26.41 12.87
N VAL A 86 -10.12 27.01 13.02
CA VAL A 86 -11.05 27.14 11.90
C VAL A 86 -10.35 27.88 10.76
N ASN A 87 -10.64 27.46 9.53
CA ASN A 87 -9.98 27.86 8.28
C ASN A 87 -8.58 27.27 8.05
N THR A 88 -8.07 26.37 8.90
CA THR A 88 -6.90 25.56 8.53
C THR A 88 -7.22 24.73 7.29
N VAL A 89 -6.39 24.88 6.26
CA VAL A 89 -6.46 24.14 5.00
C VAL A 89 -5.28 23.18 4.92
N PHE A 90 -5.53 21.96 4.47
CA PHE A 90 -4.50 20.96 4.22
C PHE A 90 -4.88 20.08 3.04
N THR A 91 -3.89 19.37 2.48
CA THR A 91 -4.10 18.50 1.31
C THR A 91 -4.18 17.05 1.75
N TYR A 92 -5.10 16.31 1.14
CA TYR A 92 -5.15 14.85 1.20
C TYR A 92 -4.98 14.31 -0.22
N ILE A 93 -3.96 13.47 -0.41
CA ILE A 93 -3.68 12.82 -1.69
C ILE A 93 -4.00 11.35 -1.52
N TYR A 94 -4.84 10.81 -2.41
CA TYR A 94 -5.20 9.40 -2.46
C TYR A 94 -4.87 8.84 -3.83
N ASP A 95 -4.41 7.60 -3.84
CA ASP A 95 -3.76 6.98 -4.97
C ASP A 95 -2.57 7.81 -5.43
N LEU A 96 -1.40 7.43 -4.95
CA LEU A 96 -0.20 8.12 -5.37
C LEU A 96 0.02 7.96 -6.88
N GLY A 97 -0.40 6.87 -7.52
CA GLY A 97 -0.30 6.73 -8.99
C GLY A 97 -1.14 7.77 -9.73
N ASP A 98 -2.45 7.79 -9.48
CA ASP A 98 -3.40 8.70 -10.13
C ASP A 98 -3.43 10.13 -9.56
N GLU A 99 -2.81 10.35 -8.40
CA GLU A 99 -2.69 11.60 -7.65
C GLU A 99 -4.02 12.33 -7.41
N TRP A 100 -5.01 11.65 -6.82
CA TRP A 100 -6.26 12.32 -6.46
C TRP A 100 -6.05 13.31 -5.29
N GLN A 101 -5.87 14.57 -5.63
CA GLN A 101 -5.65 15.64 -4.66
C GLN A 101 -6.96 16.25 -4.16
N HIS A 102 -7.07 16.37 -2.85
CA HIS A 102 -8.20 17.00 -2.20
C HIS A 102 -7.74 18.14 -1.33
N LYS A 103 -8.48 19.24 -1.42
CA LYS A 103 -8.38 20.30 -0.44
C LYS A 103 -9.34 20.02 0.71
N VAL A 104 -8.80 19.86 1.92
CA VAL A 104 -9.57 19.73 3.16
C VAL A 104 -9.48 21.02 3.95
N THR A 105 -10.62 21.56 4.38
CA THR A 105 -10.71 22.79 5.16
C THR A 105 -11.48 22.52 6.45
N LEU A 106 -10.88 22.85 7.61
CA LEU A 106 -11.58 22.84 8.89
C LEU A 106 -12.54 24.04 8.94
N ILE A 107 -13.84 23.81 8.76
CA ILE A 107 -14.85 24.89 8.67
C ILE A 107 -15.48 25.24 10.01
N ASN A 108 -15.47 24.32 10.98
CA ASN A 108 -16.02 24.58 12.31
C ASN A 108 -15.44 23.62 13.37
N ILE A 109 -15.28 24.12 14.60
CA ILE A 109 -15.01 23.31 15.80
C ILE A 109 -16.26 23.41 16.68
N ASP A 110 -17.01 22.31 16.78
CA ASP A 110 -18.25 22.26 17.54
C ASP A 110 -18.00 21.61 18.91
N THR A 111 -18.07 22.42 19.96
CA THR A 111 -17.90 21.97 21.35
C THR A 111 -19.21 21.54 22.02
N SER A 112 -20.36 21.74 21.37
CA SER A 112 -21.69 21.48 21.95
C SER A 112 -22.09 20.00 21.94
N THR A 113 -21.51 19.20 21.05
CA THR A 113 -21.75 17.76 20.95
C THR A 113 -20.63 16.94 21.57
N SER A 114 -21.00 15.82 22.19
CA SER A 114 -20.09 14.82 22.73
C SER A 114 -20.11 13.49 21.97
N ASP A 115 -20.90 13.35 20.90
CA ASP A 115 -20.87 12.12 20.09
C ASP A 115 -19.58 12.09 19.26
N PRO A 116 -18.68 11.11 19.47
CA PRO A 116 -17.44 11.03 18.73
C PRO A 116 -17.62 10.48 17.31
N ALA A 117 -18.82 9.99 16.95
CA ALA A 117 -19.05 9.33 15.68
C ALA A 117 -18.85 10.29 14.49
N PRO A 118 -18.16 9.82 13.43
CA PRO A 118 -18.14 10.58 12.19
C PRO A 118 -19.55 10.63 11.57
N LEU A 119 -19.86 11.74 10.93
CA LEU A 119 -21.16 11.94 10.27
C LEU A 119 -20.95 12.81 9.02
N CYS A 120 -21.43 12.35 7.88
CA CYS A 120 -21.57 13.15 6.68
C CYS A 120 -22.80 14.05 6.81
N LEU A 121 -22.57 15.34 6.62
CA LEU A 121 -23.55 16.42 6.82
C LEU A 121 -24.14 16.88 5.49
N ASN A 122 -23.32 16.93 4.44
CA ASN A 122 -23.71 17.36 3.12
C ASN A 122 -22.68 16.93 2.06
N GLY A 123 -23.01 17.09 0.78
CA GLY A 123 -22.12 16.82 -0.33
C GLY A 123 -22.82 16.84 -1.68
N ALA A 124 -22.06 16.67 -2.75
CA ALA A 124 -22.60 16.52 -4.10
C ALA A 124 -21.69 15.67 -4.97
N ARG A 125 -22.31 14.94 -5.92
CA ARG A 125 -21.70 14.14 -6.99
C ARG A 125 -20.89 12.92 -6.48
N SER A 126 -20.82 11.88 -7.28
CA SER A 126 -19.97 10.71 -7.01
C SER A 126 -18.51 11.07 -7.25
N CYS A 127 -17.60 10.47 -6.49
CA CYS A 127 -16.18 10.53 -6.82
C CYS A 127 -15.87 9.69 -8.05
N PRO A 128 -14.73 9.95 -8.72
CA PRO A 128 -14.17 9.03 -9.70
C PRO A 128 -14.06 7.62 -9.13
N GLN A 129 -14.31 6.62 -9.97
CA GLN A 129 -14.09 5.22 -9.60
C GLN A 129 -12.57 4.96 -9.46
N GLU A 130 -12.20 3.91 -8.73
CA GLU A 130 -10.80 3.47 -8.61
C GLU A 130 -10.19 3.21 -10.00
N ASP A 131 -8.89 3.40 -10.15
CA ASP A 131 -8.13 3.17 -11.39
C ASP A 131 -8.65 3.93 -12.62
N ALA A 132 -9.29 5.10 -12.44
CA ALA A 132 -9.80 5.88 -13.57
C ALA A 132 -8.70 6.57 -14.39
N GLY A 133 -7.43 6.52 -13.97
CA GLY A 133 -6.31 7.16 -14.63
C GLY A 133 -6.24 8.66 -14.33
N GLY A 134 -6.49 9.01 -13.07
CA GLY A 134 -6.44 10.38 -12.56
C GLY A 134 -7.52 11.30 -13.17
N VAL A 135 -7.38 12.61 -12.92
CA VAL A 135 -8.36 13.63 -13.32
C VAL A 135 -8.68 13.58 -14.81
N TRP A 136 -7.65 13.40 -15.65
CA TRP A 136 -7.79 13.33 -17.10
C TRP A 136 -8.57 12.10 -17.55
N GLY A 137 -8.24 10.91 -17.04
CA GLY A 137 -8.94 9.68 -17.41
C GLY A 137 -10.41 9.72 -17.00
N HIS A 138 -10.71 10.26 -15.82
CA HIS A 138 -12.10 10.47 -15.40
C HIS A 138 -12.85 11.48 -16.28
N GLN A 139 -12.24 12.62 -16.62
CA GLN A 139 -12.87 13.62 -17.48
C GLN A 139 -13.13 13.07 -18.89
N HIS A 140 -12.17 12.33 -19.45
CA HIS A 140 -12.32 11.66 -20.74
C HIS A 140 -13.48 10.66 -20.70
N MET A 141 -13.52 9.79 -19.68
CA MET A 141 -14.64 8.87 -19.49
C MET A 141 -15.98 9.63 -19.46
N MET A 142 -16.05 10.73 -18.71
CA MET A 142 -17.28 11.52 -18.59
C MET A 142 -17.71 12.14 -19.93
N GLU A 143 -16.78 12.58 -20.76
CA GLU A 143 -17.04 13.07 -22.12
C GLU A 143 -17.57 11.96 -23.03
N VAL A 144 -16.91 10.80 -23.00
CA VAL A 144 -17.30 9.62 -23.78
C VAL A 144 -18.71 9.14 -23.39
N MET A 145 -19.00 9.04 -22.09
CA MET A 145 -20.30 8.58 -21.59
C MET A 145 -21.44 9.55 -21.90
N ARG A 146 -21.15 10.86 -22.02
CA ARG A 146 -22.13 11.88 -22.44
C ARG A 146 -22.38 11.90 -23.95
N THR A 147 -21.53 11.26 -24.74
CA THR A 147 -21.63 11.25 -26.21
C THR A 147 -22.22 9.90 -26.67
N PRO A 148 -23.48 9.86 -27.14
CA PRO A 148 -24.17 8.59 -27.44
C PRO A 148 -23.46 7.68 -28.44
N ASP A 149 -22.87 8.26 -29.49
CA ASP A 149 -22.25 7.51 -30.59
C ASP A 149 -20.70 7.53 -30.53
N HIS A 150 -20.11 7.76 -29.36
CA HIS A 150 -18.66 7.81 -29.23
C HIS A 150 -18.02 6.43 -29.45
N PRO A 151 -16.95 6.31 -30.26
CA PRO A 151 -16.34 5.01 -30.60
C PRO A 151 -15.79 4.24 -29.40
N GLU A 152 -15.41 4.94 -28.32
CA GLU A 152 -14.91 4.32 -27.07
C GLU A 152 -16.00 4.02 -26.03
N ARG A 153 -17.29 4.26 -26.34
CA ARG A 153 -18.37 4.13 -25.35
C ARG A 153 -18.50 2.72 -24.78
N ASP A 154 -18.37 1.69 -25.62
CA ASP A 154 -18.46 0.29 -25.18
C ASP A 154 -17.33 -0.08 -24.22
N ARG A 155 -16.13 0.46 -24.43
CA ARG A 155 -14.96 0.25 -23.56
C ARG A 155 -15.24 0.76 -22.14
N PHE A 156 -15.72 2.00 -22.01
CA PHE A 156 -16.01 2.59 -20.70
C PHE A 156 -17.27 2.01 -20.04
N THR A 157 -18.27 1.61 -20.84
CA THR A 157 -19.47 0.95 -20.30
C THR A 157 -19.13 -0.41 -19.70
N GLY A 158 -18.20 -1.16 -20.30
CA GLY A 158 -17.74 -2.44 -19.75
C GLY A 158 -16.81 -2.30 -18.53
N TRP A 159 -16.17 -1.14 -18.36
CA TRP A 159 -15.28 -0.86 -17.23
C TRP A 159 -16.01 -0.26 -16.03
N ALA A 160 -16.94 0.67 -16.26
CA ALA A 160 -17.66 1.34 -15.19
C ALA A 160 -18.53 0.37 -14.39
N ARG A 161 -18.55 0.55 -13.07
CA ARG A 161 -19.43 -0.19 -12.17
C ARG A 161 -20.89 -0.05 -12.62
N GLU A 162 -21.60 -1.17 -12.61
CA GLU A 162 -23.01 -1.21 -12.93
C GLU A 162 -23.80 -0.23 -12.04
N GLY A 163 -24.59 0.63 -12.68
CA GLY A 163 -25.39 1.65 -11.99
C GLY A 163 -24.61 2.88 -11.50
N PHE A 164 -23.35 3.07 -11.91
CA PHE A 164 -22.61 4.29 -11.58
C PHE A 164 -23.29 5.53 -12.16
N ASP A 165 -23.68 6.45 -11.28
CA ASP A 165 -24.17 7.78 -11.63
C ASP A 165 -23.19 8.84 -11.08
N PRO A 166 -22.50 9.60 -11.97
CA PRO A 166 -21.55 10.63 -11.55
C PRO A 166 -22.20 11.80 -10.79
N GLU A 167 -23.52 12.00 -10.91
CA GLU A 167 -24.23 13.08 -10.22
C GLU A 167 -24.89 12.63 -8.91
N HIS A 168 -25.02 11.31 -8.68
CA HIS A 168 -25.63 10.77 -7.46
C HIS A 168 -24.78 11.05 -6.22
N PHE A 169 -25.44 11.39 -5.12
CA PHE A 169 -24.83 11.46 -3.80
C PHE A 169 -25.90 11.41 -2.70
N SER A 170 -25.68 10.58 -1.68
CA SER A 170 -26.58 10.44 -0.53
C SER A 170 -25.81 10.44 0.79
N CYS A 171 -26.09 11.44 1.64
CA CYS A 171 -25.58 11.46 3.02
C CYS A 171 -26.10 10.26 3.82
N GLU A 172 -27.30 9.77 3.52
CA GLU A 172 -27.88 8.62 4.23
C GLU A 172 -27.06 7.35 3.97
N GLU A 173 -26.74 7.07 2.71
CA GLU A 173 -25.92 5.92 2.31
C GLU A 173 -24.52 5.98 2.94
N VAL A 174 -23.88 7.16 2.89
CA VAL A 174 -22.59 7.39 3.53
C VAL A 174 -22.66 7.19 5.04
N ASN A 175 -23.69 7.71 5.70
CA ASN A 175 -23.85 7.61 7.15
C ASN A 175 -24.16 6.18 7.61
N GLN A 176 -24.87 5.39 6.80
CA GLN A 176 -25.03 3.96 7.05
C GLN A 176 -23.68 3.24 7.05
N GLU A 177 -22.80 3.55 6.08
CA GLU A 177 -21.47 2.93 6.00
C GLU A 177 -20.54 3.40 7.14
N LEU A 178 -20.53 4.70 7.46
CA LEU A 178 -19.81 5.22 8.64
C LEU A 178 -20.27 4.53 9.93
N GLY A 179 -21.58 4.26 10.05
CA GLY A 179 -22.18 3.55 11.17
C GLY A 179 -21.68 2.11 11.32
N ARG A 180 -21.57 1.37 10.21
CA ARG A 180 -21.07 -0.03 10.21
C ARG A 180 -19.64 -0.14 10.72
N GLN A 181 -18.84 0.90 10.57
CA GLN A 181 -17.42 0.90 10.93
C GLN A 181 -17.09 1.80 12.13
N LYS A 182 -18.10 2.32 12.85
CA LYS A 182 -17.96 3.35 13.90
C LYS A 182 -16.79 3.14 14.86
N ASP A 183 -16.62 1.93 15.40
CA ASP A 183 -15.58 1.63 16.40
C ASP A 183 -14.15 1.76 15.84
N LYS A 184 -13.98 1.63 14.52
CA LYS A 184 -12.68 1.82 13.86
C LYS A 184 -12.38 3.30 13.59
N LEU A 185 -13.41 4.15 13.54
CA LEU A 185 -13.35 5.54 13.08
C LEU A 185 -13.33 6.57 14.23
N ILE A 186 -13.44 6.13 15.48
CA ILE A 186 -13.36 6.99 16.68
C ILE A 186 -12.04 6.77 17.43
N PRO A 187 -11.61 7.69 18.32
CA PRO A 187 -10.40 7.49 19.11
C PRO A 187 -10.45 6.20 19.91
N LYS A 188 -9.34 5.44 19.93
CA LYS A 188 -9.27 4.14 20.63
C LYS A 188 -9.63 4.23 22.12
N SER A 189 -9.37 5.37 22.76
CA SER A 189 -9.72 5.63 24.17
C SER A 189 -11.23 5.72 24.42
N MET A 190 -12.03 5.95 23.37
CA MET A 190 -13.49 6.13 23.44
C MET A 190 -14.28 4.90 22.98
N VAL A 191 -13.61 3.93 22.36
CA VAL A 191 -14.22 2.64 22.03
C VAL A 191 -14.50 1.93 23.35
N LYS A 192 -15.78 1.72 23.68
CA LYS A 192 -16.13 0.88 24.82
C LYS A 192 -15.49 -0.49 24.58
N PRO A 193 -14.68 -1.02 25.52
CA PRO A 193 -14.16 -2.35 25.36
C PRO A 193 -15.35 -3.28 25.11
N PRO A 194 -15.27 -4.19 24.12
CA PRO A 194 -16.36 -5.12 23.88
C PRO A 194 -16.73 -5.77 25.22
N VAL A 195 -18.02 -5.81 25.54
CA VAL A 195 -18.54 -6.60 26.66
C VAL A 195 -18.43 -8.06 26.25
N GLY A 196 -17.20 -8.54 26.29
CA GLY A 196 -16.76 -9.85 25.87
C GLY A 196 -15.40 -10.05 26.51
N LYS A 197 -15.15 -11.26 27.02
CA LYS A 197 -13.83 -11.60 27.59
C LYS A 197 -12.77 -11.08 26.62
N LYS A 198 -11.83 -10.25 27.11
CA LYS A 198 -10.66 -9.83 26.31
C LYS A 198 -10.18 -11.07 25.56
N PRO A 199 -9.94 -11.00 24.23
CA PRO A 199 -9.42 -12.13 23.50
C PRO A 199 -8.21 -12.64 24.28
N VAL A 200 -8.26 -13.91 24.67
CA VAL A 200 -7.20 -14.51 25.47
C VAL A 200 -5.98 -14.53 24.56
N LYS A 201 -5.09 -13.56 24.75
CA LYS A 201 -3.87 -13.48 23.99
C LYS A 201 -2.91 -14.52 24.56
N LEU A 202 -2.55 -15.50 23.74
CA LEU A 202 -1.49 -16.44 24.09
C LEU A 202 -0.18 -15.66 24.19
N THR A 203 0.37 -15.57 25.40
CA THR A 203 1.69 -14.96 25.62
C THR A 203 2.78 -16.02 25.45
N LYS A 204 4.01 -15.61 25.09
CA LYS A 204 5.17 -16.52 25.01
C LYS A 204 5.38 -17.30 26.32
N SER A 205 5.16 -16.64 27.47
CA SER A 205 5.25 -17.29 28.79
C SER A 205 4.15 -18.34 29.00
N ALA A 206 2.89 -18.02 28.65
CA ALA A 206 1.78 -18.97 28.76
C ALA A 206 1.96 -20.17 27.81
N LEU A 207 2.37 -19.92 26.56
CA LEU A 207 2.71 -20.96 25.60
C LEU A 207 3.81 -21.87 26.14
N ASN A 208 4.94 -21.31 26.58
CA ASN A 208 6.07 -22.09 27.11
C ASN A 208 5.68 -22.91 28.34
N LYS A 209 4.84 -22.35 29.23
CA LYS A 209 4.33 -23.08 30.39
C LYS A 209 3.49 -24.27 29.96
N HIS A 210 2.63 -24.09 28.95
CA HIS A 210 1.76 -25.15 28.46
C HIS A 210 2.52 -26.23 27.71
N LEU A 211 3.43 -25.87 26.80
CA LEU A 211 4.24 -26.83 26.05
C LEU A 211 5.08 -27.74 26.96
N LYS A 212 5.59 -27.22 28.09
CA LYS A 212 6.34 -28.01 29.09
C LYS A 212 5.49 -29.06 29.83
N GLN A 213 4.17 -28.96 29.75
CA GLN A 213 3.24 -29.90 30.38
C GLN A 213 2.78 -31.00 29.43
N LEU A 214 3.07 -30.87 28.12
CA LEU A 214 2.69 -31.85 27.12
C LEU A 214 3.75 -32.95 27.03
N ASP A 215 3.28 -34.18 26.84
CA ASP A 215 4.16 -35.29 26.47
C ASP A 215 4.49 -35.28 24.96
N SER A 216 5.32 -36.22 24.53
CA SER A 216 5.79 -36.29 23.14
C SER A 216 4.65 -36.52 22.14
N ASP A 217 3.67 -37.35 22.47
CA ASP A 217 2.56 -37.68 21.57
C ASP A 217 1.63 -36.46 21.42
N GLN A 218 1.35 -35.77 22.52
CA GLN A 218 0.57 -34.54 22.53
C GLN A 218 1.25 -33.40 21.76
N LEU A 219 2.58 -33.29 21.83
CA LEU A 219 3.34 -32.33 21.03
C LEU A 219 3.27 -32.65 19.53
N ILE A 220 3.41 -33.94 19.17
CA ILE A 220 3.28 -34.39 17.78
C ILE A 220 1.88 -34.07 17.24
N ASP A 221 0.83 -34.32 18.02
CA ASP A 221 -0.55 -34.03 17.62
C ASP A 221 -0.81 -32.53 17.48
N LEU A 222 -0.21 -31.71 18.35
CA LEU A 222 -0.29 -30.25 18.23
C LEU A 222 0.39 -29.77 16.93
N VAL A 223 1.58 -30.27 16.59
CA VAL A 223 2.28 -29.90 15.34
C VAL A 223 1.50 -30.33 14.11
N LYS A 224 0.89 -31.53 14.11
CA LYS A 224 0.00 -32.00 13.04
C LYS A 224 -1.23 -31.10 12.90
N ALA A 225 -1.82 -30.68 14.01
CA ALA A 225 -2.94 -29.74 14.00
C ALA A 225 -2.53 -28.38 13.44
N CYS A 226 -1.33 -27.88 13.78
CA CYS A 226 -0.76 -26.66 13.19
C CYS A 226 -0.60 -26.79 11.67
N TYR A 227 -0.03 -27.89 11.17
CA TYR A 227 0.12 -28.16 9.74
C TYR A 227 -1.23 -28.07 9.00
N GLY A 228 -2.30 -28.63 9.58
CA GLY A 228 -3.64 -28.59 9.01
C GLY A 228 -4.39 -27.26 9.19
N ALA A 229 -3.85 -26.29 9.93
CA ALA A 229 -4.57 -25.08 10.30
C ALA A 229 -4.55 -23.99 9.22
N SER A 230 -3.45 -23.85 8.47
CA SER A 230 -3.34 -22.90 7.36
C SER A 230 -2.23 -23.28 6.38
N LYS A 231 -2.33 -22.78 5.15
CA LYS A 231 -1.26 -22.92 4.13
C LYS A 231 0.04 -22.26 4.55
N ASP A 232 -0.02 -21.13 5.26
CA ASP A 232 1.19 -20.47 5.77
C ASP A 232 1.92 -21.34 6.80
N MET A 233 1.18 -22.06 7.65
CA MET A 233 1.78 -22.97 8.62
C MET A 233 2.34 -24.23 7.96
N GLU A 234 1.67 -24.76 6.92
CA GLU A 234 2.18 -25.82 6.07
C GLU A 234 3.55 -25.42 5.46
N LYS A 235 3.64 -24.24 4.85
CA LYS A 235 4.91 -23.71 4.29
C LYS A 235 5.96 -23.48 5.37
N PHE A 236 5.57 -22.86 6.49
CA PHE A 236 6.46 -22.59 7.61
C PHE A 236 7.10 -23.89 8.13
N LEU A 237 6.31 -24.94 8.32
CA LEU A 237 6.79 -26.24 8.78
C LEU A 237 7.60 -26.96 7.68
N ALA A 238 7.19 -26.87 6.41
CA ALA A 238 7.92 -27.47 5.29
C ALA A 238 9.38 -26.96 5.25
N VAL A 239 9.60 -25.65 5.35
CA VAL A 239 10.96 -25.07 5.42
C VAL A 239 11.77 -25.64 6.59
N ARG A 240 11.15 -25.80 7.77
CA ARG A 240 11.85 -26.22 9.00
C ARG A 240 12.12 -27.72 9.05
N ILE A 241 11.34 -28.52 8.32
CA ILE A 241 11.42 -29.98 8.34
C ILE A 241 12.18 -30.50 7.11
N LEU A 242 11.92 -29.94 5.94
CA LEU A 242 12.49 -30.38 4.66
C LEU A 242 13.71 -29.54 4.23
N GLY A 243 13.95 -28.39 4.86
CA GLY A 243 15.13 -27.55 4.60
C GLY A 243 15.15 -27.02 3.16
N ASP A 244 16.31 -27.14 2.51
CA ASP A 244 16.62 -26.51 1.23
C ASP A 244 15.67 -26.93 0.10
N GLU A 245 15.20 -28.18 0.07
CA GLU A 245 14.25 -28.63 -0.94
C GLU A 245 12.93 -27.84 -0.88
N ALA A 246 12.44 -27.56 0.34
CA ALA A 246 11.25 -26.73 0.52
C ALA A 246 11.53 -25.26 0.20
N VAL A 247 12.72 -24.74 0.54
CA VAL A 247 13.11 -23.37 0.19
C VAL A 247 13.15 -23.19 -1.33
N GLN A 248 13.74 -24.14 -2.06
CA GLN A 248 13.79 -24.13 -3.53
C GLN A 248 12.41 -24.21 -4.17
N SER A 249 11.56 -25.12 -3.69
CA SER A 249 10.18 -25.25 -4.18
C SER A 249 9.38 -23.97 -3.96
N LEU A 250 9.50 -23.36 -2.77
CA LEU A 250 8.88 -22.07 -2.48
C LEU A 250 9.47 -20.96 -3.33
N PHE A 251 10.78 -20.93 -3.56
CA PHE A 251 11.38 -19.92 -4.41
C PHE A 251 10.74 -19.92 -5.82
N GLN A 252 10.51 -21.10 -6.42
CA GLN A 252 9.81 -21.20 -7.71
C GLN A 252 8.37 -20.67 -7.64
N GLU A 253 7.64 -20.95 -6.55
CA GLU A 253 6.30 -20.41 -6.32
C GLU A 253 6.31 -18.87 -6.24
N TYR A 254 7.22 -18.29 -5.44
CA TYR A 254 7.29 -16.85 -5.20
C TYR A 254 7.88 -16.09 -6.39
N ARG A 255 8.82 -16.69 -7.13
CA ARG A 255 9.30 -16.18 -8.42
C ARG A 255 8.14 -15.97 -9.38
N LYS A 256 7.31 -17.01 -9.57
CA LYS A 256 6.14 -16.91 -10.44
C LYS A 256 5.16 -15.82 -10.00
N LYS A 257 4.96 -15.66 -8.69
CA LYS A 257 4.13 -14.56 -8.16
C LYS A 257 4.70 -13.19 -8.52
N VAL A 258 5.99 -12.97 -8.25
CA VAL A 258 6.67 -11.70 -8.56
C VAL A 258 6.55 -11.39 -10.06
N GLU A 259 6.92 -12.32 -10.93
CA GLU A 259 6.85 -12.15 -12.39
C GLU A 259 5.41 -11.83 -12.85
N GLN A 260 4.39 -12.50 -12.30
CA GLN A 260 2.99 -12.30 -12.68
C GLN A 260 2.41 -10.93 -12.32
N GLU A 261 2.99 -10.24 -11.35
CA GLU A 261 2.58 -8.87 -11.00
C GLU A 261 3.10 -7.82 -11.99
N PHE A 262 4.13 -8.17 -12.79
CA PHE A 262 4.56 -7.38 -13.95
C PHE A 262 3.88 -7.91 -15.22
N PHE A 263 4.11 -9.19 -15.54
CA PHE A 263 3.70 -9.85 -16.78
C PHE A 263 2.78 -11.04 -16.48
N PRO A 264 1.45 -10.86 -16.45
CA PRO A 264 0.52 -11.97 -16.25
C PRO A 264 0.49 -12.93 -17.44
N GLU A 265 0.16 -14.21 -17.21
CA GLU A 265 0.02 -15.22 -18.29
C GLU A 265 -1.02 -14.82 -19.36
N ARG A 266 -1.99 -13.98 -19.00
CA ARG A 266 -3.02 -13.45 -19.89
C ARG A 266 -3.32 -12.00 -19.57
N GLY A 267 -3.51 -11.18 -20.60
CA GLY A 267 -3.82 -9.76 -20.48
C GLY A 267 -2.60 -8.87 -20.66
N HIS A 268 -2.75 -7.58 -20.35
CA HIS A 268 -1.67 -6.60 -20.38
C HIS A 268 -0.88 -6.61 -19.07
N GLY A 269 0.32 -6.02 -19.09
CA GLY A 269 1.13 -5.82 -17.91
C GLY A 269 0.36 -5.12 -16.78
N LYS A 270 0.53 -5.58 -15.54
CA LYS A 270 -0.26 -5.12 -14.38
C LYS A 270 0.44 -4.10 -13.49
N LEU A 271 1.78 -4.15 -13.46
CA LEU A 271 2.65 -3.27 -12.68
C LEU A 271 2.29 -3.18 -11.17
N ARG A 272 1.95 -4.29 -10.51
CA ARG A 272 1.59 -4.30 -9.08
C ARG A 272 2.81 -4.43 -8.18
N LEU A 273 3.60 -3.36 -8.13
CA LEU A 273 4.89 -3.33 -7.42
C LEU A 273 4.79 -3.74 -5.94
N GLN A 274 3.71 -3.35 -5.26
CA GLN A 274 3.51 -3.68 -3.84
C GLN A 274 3.24 -5.16 -3.60
N GLU A 275 2.45 -5.79 -4.46
CA GLU A 275 2.16 -7.23 -4.35
C GLU A 275 3.42 -8.06 -4.60
N ALA A 276 4.23 -7.66 -5.58
CA ALA A 276 5.54 -8.27 -5.83
C ALA A 276 6.49 -8.10 -4.63
N LYS A 277 6.62 -6.88 -4.09
CA LYS A 277 7.42 -6.60 -2.88
C LYS A 277 6.92 -7.37 -1.65
N HIS A 278 5.59 -7.50 -1.49
CA HIS A 278 4.98 -8.26 -0.42
C HIS A 278 5.35 -9.74 -0.51
N ALA A 279 5.26 -10.32 -1.71
CA ALA A 279 5.67 -11.70 -1.97
C ALA A 279 7.14 -11.93 -1.60
N ILE A 280 8.05 -11.03 -1.98
CA ILE A 280 9.48 -11.10 -1.61
C ILE A 280 9.65 -11.09 -0.08
N SER A 281 9.07 -10.11 0.61
CA SER A 281 9.16 -10.00 2.08
C SER A 281 8.56 -11.23 2.79
N GLU A 282 7.46 -11.77 2.28
CA GLU A 282 6.83 -12.97 2.83
C GLU A 282 7.76 -14.18 2.68
N PHE A 283 8.36 -14.37 1.50
CA PHE A 283 9.34 -15.43 1.25
C PHE A 283 10.52 -15.31 2.21
N GLU A 284 11.12 -14.13 2.34
CA GLU A 284 12.25 -13.86 3.22
C GLU A 284 11.93 -14.21 4.68
N LYS A 285 10.75 -13.82 5.18
CA LYS A 285 10.29 -14.16 6.53
C LYS A 285 10.06 -15.66 6.73
N LEU A 286 9.60 -16.34 5.69
CA LEU A 286 9.34 -17.77 5.74
C LEU A 286 10.63 -18.58 5.70
N THR A 287 11.59 -18.22 4.87
CA THR A 287 12.78 -19.03 4.57
C THR A 287 14.03 -18.58 5.31
N GLY A 288 14.20 -17.27 5.50
CA GLY A 288 15.45 -16.67 5.97
C GLY A 288 16.61 -16.87 4.99
N SER A 289 16.35 -17.28 3.75
CA SER A 289 17.38 -17.49 2.74
C SER A 289 17.79 -16.16 2.12
N VAL A 290 19.03 -15.74 2.36
CA VAL A 290 19.59 -14.51 1.79
C VAL A 290 19.72 -14.63 0.27
N GLN A 291 20.36 -15.71 -0.21
CA GLN A 291 20.58 -15.99 -1.63
C GLN A 291 19.27 -15.95 -2.45
N TYR A 292 18.24 -16.71 -2.06
CA TYR A 292 16.98 -16.73 -2.82
C TYR A 292 16.15 -15.46 -2.63
N SER A 293 16.28 -14.75 -1.51
CA SER A 293 15.63 -13.45 -1.33
C SER A 293 16.26 -12.39 -2.25
N LEU A 294 17.59 -12.38 -2.35
CA LEU A 294 18.32 -11.52 -3.28
C LEU A 294 17.96 -11.83 -4.73
N GLU A 295 17.89 -13.12 -5.09
CA GLU A 295 17.43 -13.56 -6.41
C GLU A 295 16.03 -13.03 -6.76
N LEU A 296 15.06 -13.10 -5.83
CA LEU A 296 13.72 -12.55 -6.07
C LEU A 296 13.72 -11.02 -6.20
N LYS A 297 14.57 -10.31 -5.43
CA LYS A 297 14.77 -8.86 -5.57
C LYS A 297 15.36 -8.52 -6.94
N LEU A 298 16.33 -9.30 -7.41
CA LEU A 298 16.95 -9.11 -8.72
C LEU A 298 15.95 -9.36 -9.85
N ILE A 299 15.16 -10.44 -9.78
CA ILE A 299 14.05 -10.70 -10.70
C ILE A 299 13.06 -9.55 -10.73
N TYR A 300 12.73 -8.96 -9.57
CA TYR A 300 11.86 -7.78 -9.50
C TYR A 300 12.42 -6.59 -10.28
N VAL A 301 13.71 -6.28 -10.12
CA VAL A 301 14.36 -5.17 -10.84
C VAL A 301 14.45 -5.48 -12.34
N GLU A 302 14.87 -6.70 -12.70
CA GLU A 302 14.92 -7.16 -14.10
C GLU A 302 13.56 -7.02 -14.79
N ASN A 303 12.48 -7.47 -14.14
CA ASN A 303 11.13 -7.34 -14.67
C ASN A 303 10.70 -5.89 -14.80
N GLY A 304 11.10 -5.00 -13.89
CA GLY A 304 10.84 -3.57 -14.04
C GLY A 304 11.57 -2.94 -15.22
N VAL A 305 12.85 -3.26 -15.40
CA VAL A 305 13.61 -2.81 -16.58
C VAL A 305 12.95 -3.32 -17.87
N ASP A 306 12.67 -4.62 -17.94
CA ASP A 306 12.02 -5.23 -19.10
C ASP A 306 10.60 -4.65 -19.33
N PHE A 307 9.88 -4.26 -18.27
CA PHE A 307 8.59 -3.58 -18.37
C PHE A 307 8.72 -2.21 -19.05
N THR A 308 9.72 -1.43 -18.66
CA THR A 308 10.02 -0.13 -19.29
C THR A 308 10.39 -0.32 -20.76
N LEU A 309 11.23 -1.31 -21.07
CA LEU A 309 11.61 -1.62 -22.45
C LEU A 309 10.42 -2.08 -23.31
N SER A 310 9.41 -2.71 -22.68
CA SER A 310 8.22 -3.22 -23.37
C SER A 310 7.13 -2.17 -23.56
N TYR A 311 6.95 -1.27 -22.59
CA TYR A 311 5.81 -0.36 -22.52
C TYR A 311 6.19 1.12 -22.61
N GLY A 312 7.48 1.45 -22.64
CA GLY A 312 8.00 2.81 -22.61
C GLY A 312 8.18 3.35 -21.19
N ASP A 313 8.48 4.64 -21.10
CA ASP A 313 8.70 5.29 -19.81
C ASP A 313 7.43 5.27 -18.93
N ILE A 314 7.61 5.03 -17.64
CA ILE A 314 6.51 4.88 -16.67
C ILE A 314 6.32 6.18 -15.86
N ASP A 315 6.92 6.27 -14.67
CA ASP A 315 6.91 7.46 -13.83
C ASP A 315 8.09 7.44 -12.83
N GLU A 316 8.34 8.57 -12.18
CA GLU A 316 9.42 8.72 -11.19
C GLU A 316 9.35 7.70 -10.04
N ARG A 317 8.14 7.36 -9.55
CA ARG A 317 7.97 6.45 -8.42
C ARG A 317 8.32 5.02 -8.80
N PHE A 318 7.96 4.62 -10.01
CA PHE A 318 8.32 3.33 -10.57
C PHE A 318 9.85 3.18 -10.62
N TYR A 319 10.56 4.15 -11.19
CA TYR A 319 12.03 4.09 -11.26
C TYR A 319 12.66 4.16 -9.89
N TYR A 320 12.16 4.99 -8.98
CA TYR A 320 12.60 5.01 -7.60
C TYR A 320 12.45 3.63 -6.94
N SER A 321 11.34 2.93 -7.19
CA SER A 321 11.11 1.59 -6.66
C SER A 321 12.14 0.57 -7.17
N MET A 322 12.52 0.65 -8.45
CA MET A 322 13.56 -0.20 -9.02
C MET A 322 14.95 0.12 -8.44
N VAL A 323 15.31 1.40 -8.37
CA VAL A 323 16.58 1.87 -7.78
C VAL A 323 16.68 1.47 -6.32
N SER A 324 15.60 1.62 -5.54
CA SER A 324 15.56 1.25 -4.12
C SER A 324 15.79 -0.24 -3.90
N VAL A 325 15.14 -1.11 -4.68
CA VAL A 325 15.37 -2.56 -4.58
C VAL A 325 16.76 -2.94 -5.07
N TYR A 326 17.28 -2.28 -6.11
CA TYR A 326 18.65 -2.50 -6.58
C TYR A 326 19.68 -2.07 -5.53
N ALA A 327 19.49 -0.94 -4.85
CA ALA A 327 20.36 -0.51 -3.76
C ALA A 327 20.39 -1.52 -2.60
N ASP A 328 19.24 -2.09 -2.23
CA ASP A 328 19.14 -3.16 -1.23
C ASP A 328 19.85 -4.45 -1.67
N ILE A 329 19.85 -4.77 -2.97
CA ILE A 329 20.65 -5.87 -3.51
C ILE A 329 22.14 -5.57 -3.36
N ILE A 330 22.61 -4.39 -3.79
CA ILE A 330 24.02 -4.00 -3.68
C ILE A 330 24.48 -4.00 -2.21
N ALA A 331 23.65 -3.50 -1.29
CA ALA A 331 23.95 -3.53 0.14
C ALA A 331 24.15 -4.98 0.65
N GLN A 332 23.26 -5.91 0.30
CA GLN A 332 23.41 -7.32 0.68
C GLN A 332 24.63 -8.00 0.04
N VAL A 333 24.93 -7.70 -1.22
CA VAL A 333 26.15 -8.19 -1.90
C VAL A 333 27.41 -7.70 -1.19
N ASN A 334 27.41 -6.46 -0.72
CA ASN A 334 28.53 -5.88 0.01
C ASN A 334 28.63 -6.34 1.48
N GLU A 335 27.52 -6.78 2.08
CA GLU A 335 27.52 -7.38 3.43
C GLU A 335 28.08 -8.82 3.44
N ASP A 336 28.06 -9.52 2.31
CA ASP A 336 28.66 -10.84 2.18
C ASP A 336 30.20 -10.75 2.19
N GLU A 337 30.82 -11.23 3.27
CA GLU A 337 32.29 -11.23 3.46
C GLU A 337 33.03 -12.20 2.51
N THR A 338 32.32 -13.07 1.77
CA THR A 338 32.91 -14.17 1.00
C THR A 338 32.96 -13.94 -0.51
N ALA A 339 32.30 -12.89 -1.00
CA ALA A 339 32.03 -12.62 -2.42
C ALA A 339 31.17 -13.68 -3.14
N GLU A 340 30.66 -14.71 -2.45
CA GLU A 340 29.84 -15.77 -3.08
C GLU A 340 28.59 -15.20 -3.74
N LEU A 341 27.92 -14.22 -3.11
CA LEU A 341 26.76 -13.55 -3.70
C LEU A 341 27.14 -12.69 -4.91
N PHE A 342 28.31 -12.04 -4.88
CA PHE A 342 28.78 -11.27 -6.02
C PHE A 342 29.08 -12.19 -7.20
N ASP A 343 29.89 -13.24 -6.99
CA ASP A 343 30.26 -14.20 -8.02
C ASP A 343 29.03 -14.88 -8.66
N GLU A 344 27.97 -15.11 -7.88
CA GLU A 344 26.72 -15.70 -8.38
C GLU A 344 25.92 -14.74 -9.26
N PHE A 345 25.89 -13.44 -8.92
CA PHE A 345 24.97 -12.47 -9.53
C PHE A 345 25.64 -11.40 -10.40
N GLU A 346 26.97 -11.32 -10.46
CA GLU A 346 27.75 -10.29 -11.16
C GLU A 346 27.21 -9.98 -12.57
N GLU A 347 27.13 -11.01 -13.42
CA GLU A 347 26.71 -10.84 -14.82
C GLU A 347 25.30 -10.21 -14.93
N ARG A 348 24.40 -10.56 -14.01
CA ARG A 348 23.02 -10.05 -14.01
C ARG A 348 22.92 -8.66 -13.42
N LEU A 349 23.70 -8.36 -12.39
CA LEU A 349 23.80 -7.01 -11.84
C LEU A 349 24.30 -6.03 -12.91
N GLU A 350 25.34 -6.40 -13.66
CA GLU A 350 25.87 -5.59 -14.77
C GLU A 350 24.85 -5.49 -15.93
N ALA A 351 24.19 -6.59 -16.26
CA ALA A 351 23.19 -6.62 -17.33
C ALA A 351 21.99 -5.70 -17.04
N VAL A 352 21.54 -5.63 -15.78
CA VAL A 352 20.49 -4.68 -15.37
C VAL A 352 20.90 -3.24 -15.65
N VAL A 353 22.13 -2.85 -15.27
CA VAL A 353 22.64 -1.49 -15.52
C VAL A 353 22.73 -1.23 -17.02
N SER A 354 23.33 -2.15 -17.78
CA SER A 354 23.54 -2.02 -19.22
C SER A 354 22.22 -1.87 -19.99
N LYS A 355 21.20 -2.66 -19.62
CA LYS A 355 19.86 -2.58 -20.24
C LYS A 355 19.14 -1.25 -20.04
N THR A 356 19.56 -0.47 -19.05
CA THR A 356 18.90 0.81 -18.72
C THR A 356 19.47 1.99 -19.49
N GLU A 357 20.52 1.78 -20.29
CA GLU A 357 21.11 2.82 -21.13
C GLU A 357 20.04 3.47 -22.02
N GLY A 358 19.90 4.79 -21.90
CA GLY A 358 18.93 5.58 -22.65
C GLY A 358 17.52 5.66 -22.02
N ILE A 359 17.28 5.00 -20.88
CA ILE A 359 16.05 5.21 -20.09
C ILE A 359 16.19 6.53 -19.31
N GLY A 360 15.13 7.35 -19.32
CA GLY A 360 15.10 8.68 -18.71
C GLY A 360 15.09 8.70 -17.17
N TRP A 361 14.69 9.84 -16.60
CA TRP A 361 14.49 10.04 -15.15
C TRP A 361 15.73 9.89 -14.26
N GLY A 362 16.93 9.93 -14.85
CA GLY A 362 18.18 9.62 -14.14
C GLY A 362 18.25 8.16 -13.68
N PHE A 363 17.35 7.29 -14.15
CA PHE A 363 17.25 5.91 -13.70
C PHE A 363 18.55 5.14 -13.97
N HIS A 364 19.07 5.26 -15.20
CA HIS A 364 20.35 4.67 -15.58
C HIS A 364 21.49 5.17 -14.71
N ASP A 365 21.62 6.50 -14.57
CA ASP A 365 22.71 7.13 -13.81
C ASP A 365 22.74 6.63 -12.36
N ARG A 366 21.56 6.48 -11.73
CA ARG A 366 21.45 5.96 -10.36
C ARG A 366 21.85 4.50 -10.24
N LEU A 367 21.53 3.66 -11.23
CA LEU A 367 21.95 2.25 -11.21
C LEU A 367 23.45 2.12 -11.47
N VAL A 368 24.03 2.96 -12.34
CA VAL A 368 25.48 3.04 -12.55
C VAL A 368 26.20 3.43 -11.26
N GLU A 369 25.71 4.47 -10.56
CA GLU A 369 26.25 4.91 -9.27
C GLU A 369 26.24 3.77 -8.25
N LEU A 370 25.10 3.09 -8.09
CA LEU A 370 24.97 1.96 -7.14
C LEU A 370 25.85 0.78 -7.51
N TYR A 371 25.93 0.41 -8.79
CA TYR A 371 26.78 -0.70 -9.22
C TYR A 371 28.27 -0.41 -8.96
N ALA A 372 28.70 0.86 -9.11
CA ALA A 372 30.06 1.27 -8.77
C ALA A 372 30.38 1.20 -7.26
N GLU A 373 29.38 1.08 -6.39
CA GLU A 373 29.57 0.89 -4.94
C GLU A 373 29.83 -0.58 -4.55
N VAL A 374 29.75 -1.52 -5.49
CA VAL A 374 30.06 -2.94 -5.21
C VAL A 374 31.53 -3.09 -4.84
N GLN A 375 31.79 -3.61 -3.64
CA GLN A 375 33.14 -3.71 -3.07
C GLN A 375 34.03 -4.75 -3.75
N TRP A 376 33.41 -5.64 -4.51
CA TRP A 376 34.06 -6.76 -5.21
C TRP A 376 34.49 -6.42 -6.64
N ILE A 377 34.02 -5.28 -7.18
CA ILE A 377 34.43 -4.79 -8.50
C ILE A 377 35.81 -4.13 -8.37
N SER A 378 36.75 -4.56 -9.21
CA SER A 378 38.16 -4.12 -9.20
C SER A 378 38.49 -3.02 -10.21
#